data_AF-A0AAW5K9X6-F1
#
_entry.id   AF-A0AAW5K9X6-F1
#
_cell.length_a   1.000
_cell.length_b   1.000
_cell.length_c   1.000
_cell.angle_alpha   90.00
_cell.angle_beta   90.00
_cell.angle_gamma   90.00
#
_symmetry.space_group_name_H-M   'P 1'
#
loop_
_entity.id
_entity.type
_entity.pdbx_description
1 polymer ?
#
loop_
_entity_poly.entity_id
_entity_poly.type
_entity_poly.pdbx_seq_one_letter_code
_entity_poly.pdbx_strand_id
1 'polypeptide(L)'
;MKARMIPQEIALLYHLGKGTPRGRRVQEVLGDLGIPCRELGPDDLCQTIGWCAGLAGYQPAEPPAQPPAPVREEAILLGGLTKDRLDHLLAQLKESELTIELKAVITPYNREWTLAKLFSELQEEHRFFLRIQRLTQLTEQAEARADGDTELRAAALEGRRILAADKAPEPLTLQNAIEGLEAALSRL
;
A
#
# COMPACT_ATOMS: atom_id res chain seq x y z
N MET A 1 -7.55 -11.53 36.78
CA MET A 1 -7.89 -10.22 36.21
C MET A 1 -7.15 -10.06 34.89
N LYS A 2 -7.82 -10.14 33.73
CA LYS A 2 -7.17 -9.82 32.44
C LYS A 2 -7.25 -8.31 32.30
N ALA A 3 -6.14 -7.62 32.56
CA ALA A 3 -6.03 -6.21 32.23
C ALA A 3 -6.44 -6.04 30.76
N ARG A 4 -7.44 -5.20 30.49
CA ARG A 4 -7.68 -4.69 29.14
C ARG A 4 -6.43 -3.90 28.77
N MET A 5 -5.48 -4.55 28.12
CA MET A 5 -4.35 -3.87 27.50
C MET A 5 -4.96 -3.04 26.38
N ILE A 6 -5.06 -1.73 26.60
CA ILE A 6 -5.33 -0.80 25.51
C ILE A 6 -4.13 -0.96 24.57
N PRO A 7 -4.32 -1.36 23.30
CA PRO A 7 -3.19 -1.46 22.38
C PRO A 7 -2.55 -0.08 22.31
N GLN A 8 -1.25 0.01 22.60
CA GLN A 8 -0.52 1.26 22.52
C GLN A 8 -0.57 1.74 21.07
N GLU A 9 -1.12 2.93 20.86
CA GLU A 9 -1.11 3.56 19.54
C GLU A 9 0.32 3.79 19.10
N ILE A 10 0.63 3.55 17.83
CA ILE A 10 1.95 3.82 17.28
C ILE A 10 1.89 3.99 15.76
N ALA A 11 2.70 4.91 15.25
CA ALA A 11 3.01 5.02 13.82
C ALA A 11 4.46 4.59 13.57
N LEU A 12 4.67 3.63 12.67
CA LEU A 12 6.00 3.25 12.21
C LEU A 12 6.28 3.92 10.87
N LEU A 13 7.41 4.61 10.77
CA LEU A 13 7.74 5.48 9.64
C LEU A 13 8.98 4.96 8.92
N TYR A 14 8.85 4.61 7.64
CA TYR A 14 9.96 4.22 6.78
C TYR A 14 10.17 5.30 5.71
N HIS A 15 11.40 5.81 5.60
CA HIS A 15 11.77 6.96 4.76
C HIS A 15 11.03 8.28 5.06
N LEU A 16 10.30 8.33 6.19
CA LEU A 16 9.56 9.49 6.69
C LEU A 16 10.16 10.02 8.01
N GLY A 17 11.48 9.95 8.13
CA GLY A 17 12.20 10.45 9.30
C GLY A 17 12.36 11.98 9.33
N LYS A 18 12.80 12.53 10.47
CA LYS A 18 13.01 13.98 10.66
C LYS A 18 14.05 14.59 9.71
N GLY A 19 14.86 13.75 9.06
CA GLY A 19 15.85 14.15 8.07
C GLY A 19 15.24 14.69 6.76
N THR A 20 13.96 14.44 6.49
CA THR A 20 13.29 14.94 5.28
C THR A 20 12.23 16.00 5.62
N PRO A 21 12.03 17.02 4.77
CA PRO A 21 10.96 18.01 4.98
C PRO A 21 9.58 17.37 5.10
N ARG A 22 9.34 16.30 4.32
CA ARG A 22 8.08 15.55 4.33
C ARG A 22 7.90 14.73 5.61
N GLY A 23 8.94 14.03 6.06
CA GLY A 23 8.92 13.27 7.30
C GLY A 23 8.66 14.15 8.53
N ARG A 24 9.23 15.36 8.57
CA ARG A 24 8.92 16.34 9.62
C ARG A 24 7.44 16.70 9.67
N ARG A 25 6.83 17.04 8.52
CA ARG A 25 5.40 17.37 8.43
C ARG A 25 4.50 16.20 8.83
N VAL A 26 4.85 14.96 8.46
CA VAL A 26 4.12 13.76 8.90
C VAL A 26 4.21 13.61 10.42
N GLN A 27 5.38 13.80 11.00
CA GLN A 27 5.56 13.71 12.45
C GLN A 27 4.90 14.85 13.23
N GLU A 28 4.80 16.06 12.65
CA GLU A 28 4.02 17.18 13.20
C GLU A 28 2.54 16.80 13.31
N VAL A 29 1.94 16.29 12.22
CA VAL A 29 0.54 15.82 12.23
C VAL A 29 0.33 14.70 13.25
N LEU A 30 1.24 13.72 13.33
CA LEU A 30 1.17 12.65 14.32
C LEU A 30 1.28 13.20 15.76
N GLY A 31 2.16 14.18 15.97
CA GLY A 31 2.36 14.85 17.26
C GLY A 31 1.14 15.63 17.72
N ASP A 32 0.52 16.39 16.82
CA ASP A 32 -0.71 17.16 17.09
C ASP A 32 -1.88 16.24 17.51
N LEU A 33 -1.90 15.01 16.98
CA LEU A 33 -2.88 13.98 17.31
C LEU A 33 -2.50 13.10 18.52
N GLY A 34 -1.33 13.35 19.12
CA GLY A 34 -0.80 12.59 20.25
C GLY A 34 -0.43 11.14 19.93
N ILE A 35 -0.15 10.84 18.66
CA ILE A 35 0.21 9.49 18.20
C ILE A 35 1.74 9.36 18.24
N PRO A 36 2.31 8.50 19.09
CA PRO A 36 3.75 8.30 19.13
C PRO A 36 4.21 7.64 17.82
N CYS A 37 5.42 7.98 17.39
CA CYS A 37 6.00 7.39 16.20
C CYS A 37 7.41 6.86 16.42
N ARG A 38 7.79 5.88 15.60
CA ARG A 38 9.13 5.31 15.52
C ARG A 38 9.61 5.36 14.08
N GLU A 39 10.82 5.85 13.88
CA GLU A 39 11.50 5.78 12.59
C GLU A 39 12.12 4.39 12.42
N LEU A 40 11.95 3.83 11.23
CA LEU A 40 12.49 2.54 10.80
C LEU A 40 13.52 2.76 9.69
N GLY A 41 14.57 1.96 9.72
CA GLY A 41 15.64 1.94 8.73
C GLY A 41 15.73 0.60 7.99
N PRO A 42 16.70 0.48 7.07
CA PRO A 42 16.94 -0.75 6.31
C PRO A 42 17.16 -1.99 7.20
N ASP A 43 17.78 -1.82 8.37
CA ASP A 43 18.03 -2.92 9.31
C ASP A 43 16.74 -3.47 9.94
N ASP A 44 15.66 -2.69 9.98
CA ASP A 44 14.34 -3.14 10.47
C ASP A 44 13.60 -4.01 9.43
N LEU A 45 14.08 -4.10 8.17
CA LEU A 45 13.42 -4.87 7.12
C LEU A 45 13.31 -6.37 7.43
N CYS A 46 14.28 -6.91 8.17
CA CYS A 46 14.28 -8.31 8.62
C CYS A 46 13.46 -8.53 9.90
N GLN A 47 13.02 -7.46 10.56
CA GLN A 47 12.33 -7.53 11.84
C GLN A 47 10.83 -7.72 11.65
N THR A 48 10.20 -8.37 12.62
CA THR A 48 8.74 -8.53 12.62
C THR A 48 8.06 -7.20 12.91
N ILE A 49 6.89 -6.97 12.31
CA ILE A 49 6.09 -5.76 12.56
C ILE A 49 5.73 -5.63 14.04
N GLY A 50 5.44 -6.76 14.71
CA GLY A 50 5.17 -6.77 16.14
C GLY A 50 6.35 -6.27 16.98
N TRP A 51 7.59 -6.64 16.63
CA TRP A 51 8.78 -6.10 17.29
C TRP A 51 8.99 -4.62 16.96
N CYS A 52 8.83 -4.22 15.70
CA CYS A 52 8.94 -2.82 15.28
C CYS A 52 7.94 -1.94 16.05
N ALA A 53 6.72 -2.42 16.26
CA ALA A 53 5.65 -1.78 17.01
C ALA A 53 5.79 -1.87 18.53
N GLY A 54 6.78 -2.57 19.07
CA GLY A 54 6.96 -2.74 20.52
C GLY A 54 5.89 -3.59 21.19
N LEU A 55 5.24 -4.49 20.44
CA LEU A 55 4.21 -5.37 20.99
C LEU A 55 4.83 -6.39 21.97
N ALA A 56 4.12 -6.66 23.07
CA ALA A 56 4.56 -7.62 24.06
C ALA A 56 4.73 -9.03 23.46
N GLY A 57 5.83 -9.70 23.81
CA GLY A 57 6.15 -11.05 23.34
C GLY A 57 6.94 -11.12 22.03
N TYR A 58 7.20 -9.98 21.38
CA TYR A 58 8.05 -9.92 20.19
C TYR A 58 9.50 -9.60 20.58
N GLN A 59 10.43 -10.28 19.93
CA GLN A 59 11.88 -10.14 20.14
C GLN A 59 12.55 -9.80 18.81
N PRO A 60 13.72 -9.13 18.85
CA PRO A 60 14.46 -8.87 17.62
C PRO A 60 14.88 -10.19 16.99
N ALA A 61 14.69 -10.31 15.69
CA ALA A 61 15.22 -11.40 14.90
C ALA A 61 16.72 -11.22 14.68
N GLU A 62 17.45 -12.32 14.58
CA GLU A 62 18.84 -12.30 14.15
C GLU A 62 18.92 -11.83 12.68
N PRO A 63 19.90 -10.98 12.33
CA PRO A 63 20.08 -10.55 10.95
C PRO A 63 20.29 -11.76 10.03
N PRO A 64 19.57 -11.87 8.90
CA PRO A 64 19.78 -12.96 7.95
C PRO A 64 21.15 -12.83 7.29
N ALA A 65 21.71 -13.96 6.83
CA ALA A 65 22.98 -13.98 6.09
C ALA A 65 22.94 -13.09 4.84
N GLN A 66 21.76 -12.94 4.24
CA GLN A 66 21.50 -12.00 3.15
C GLN A 66 20.35 -11.07 3.55
N PRO A 67 20.60 -9.76 3.74
CA PRO A 67 19.56 -8.81 4.08
C PRO A 67 18.60 -8.61 2.91
N PRO A 68 17.30 -8.30 3.18
CA PRO A 68 16.36 -7.91 2.15
C PRO A 68 16.87 -6.68 1.37
N ALA A 69 16.50 -6.60 0.09
CA ALA A 69 16.78 -5.40 -0.69
C ALA A 69 16.07 -4.18 -0.06
N PRO A 70 16.72 -3.00 -0.01
CA PRO A 70 16.08 -1.79 0.46
C PRO A 70 14.85 -1.45 -0.39
N VAL A 71 13.75 -1.12 0.29
CA VAL A 71 12.55 -0.56 -0.34
C VAL A 71 12.79 0.95 -0.53
N ARG A 72 12.33 1.55 -1.62
CA ARG A 72 12.58 2.99 -1.89
C ARG A 72 11.44 3.87 -1.44
N GLU A 73 10.24 3.32 -1.51
CA GLU A 73 8.96 3.97 -1.23
C GLU A 73 8.84 4.38 0.24
N GLU A 74 8.11 5.47 0.46
CA GLU A 74 7.71 5.94 1.78
C GLU A 74 6.60 5.07 2.34
N ALA A 75 6.71 4.70 3.62
CA ALA A 75 5.69 3.88 4.27
C ALA A 75 5.31 4.37 5.67
N ILE A 76 4.02 4.22 5.99
CA ILE A 76 3.48 4.38 7.34
C ILE A 76 2.68 3.14 7.75
N LEU A 77 3.03 2.56 8.89
CA LEU A 77 2.25 1.48 9.52
C LEU A 77 1.60 2.01 10.79
N LEU A 78 0.32 1.73 10.96
CA LEU A 78 -0.53 2.32 11.99
C LEU A 78 -1.05 1.23 12.93
N GLY A 79 -0.62 1.24 14.19
CA GLY A 79 -0.99 0.26 15.20
C GLY A 79 -1.87 0.86 16.30
N GLY A 80 -2.82 0.07 16.80
CA GLY A 80 -3.59 0.39 18.02
C GLY A 80 -4.66 1.48 17.89
N LEU A 81 -4.77 2.15 16.75
CA LEU A 81 -5.78 3.19 16.55
C LEU A 81 -7.19 2.60 16.42
N THR A 82 -8.17 3.26 17.03
CA THR A 82 -9.58 3.01 16.74
C THR A 82 -9.94 3.49 15.33
N LYS A 83 -11.04 3.01 14.77
CA LYS A 83 -11.50 3.43 13.44
C LYS A 83 -11.61 4.96 13.32
N ASP A 84 -12.28 5.60 14.28
CA ASP A 84 -12.46 7.06 14.27
C ASP A 84 -11.13 7.82 14.35
N ARG A 85 -10.17 7.31 15.13
CA ARG A 85 -8.83 7.92 15.23
C ARG A 85 -8.00 7.72 13.97
N LEU A 86 -8.08 6.55 13.35
CA LEU A 86 -7.46 6.27 12.06
C LEU A 86 -8.04 7.19 10.97
N ASP A 87 -9.36 7.26 10.87
CA ASP A 87 -10.05 8.10 9.88
C ASP A 87 -9.69 9.58 10.06
N HIS A 88 -9.61 10.05 11.32
CA HIS A 88 -9.19 11.41 11.64
C HIS A 88 -7.72 11.68 11.24
N LEU A 89 -6.79 10.76 11.54
CA LEU A 89 -5.40 10.88 11.09
C LEU A 89 -5.29 10.94 9.57
N LEU A 90 -5.99 10.04 8.86
CA LEU A 90 -5.95 10.00 7.40
C LEU A 90 -6.53 11.28 6.78
N ALA A 91 -7.57 11.85 7.39
CA ALA A 91 -8.11 13.15 6.99
C ALA A 91 -7.07 14.28 7.18
N GLN A 92 -6.41 14.35 8.34
CA GLN A 92 -5.39 15.37 8.61
C GLN A 92 -4.17 15.27 7.68
N LEU A 93 -3.70 14.05 7.39
CA LEU A 93 -2.64 13.84 6.40
C LEU A 93 -3.07 14.32 5.00
N LYS A 94 -4.32 14.06 4.61
CA LYS A 94 -4.87 14.51 3.32
C LYS A 94 -5.02 16.03 3.25
N GLU A 95 -5.55 16.66 4.29
CA GLU A 95 -5.68 18.13 4.41
C GLU A 95 -4.31 18.82 4.37
N SER A 96 -3.30 18.14 4.90
CA SER A 96 -1.91 18.60 4.86
C SER A 96 -1.18 18.28 3.54
N GLU A 97 -1.87 17.73 2.53
CA GLU A 97 -1.31 17.31 1.24
C GLU A 97 -0.19 16.24 1.35
N LEU A 98 -0.22 15.43 2.41
CA LEU A 98 0.75 14.36 2.70
C LEU A 98 0.23 13.00 2.21
N THR A 99 0.45 12.70 0.94
CA THR A 99 0.07 11.39 0.36
C THR A 99 1.22 10.38 0.45
N ILE A 100 1.18 9.49 1.44
CA ILE A 100 2.21 8.45 1.61
C ILE A 100 1.92 7.26 0.68
N GLU A 101 2.94 6.69 0.04
CA GLU A 101 2.80 5.64 -0.99
C GLU A 101 2.27 4.34 -0.39
N LEU A 102 2.98 3.79 0.61
CA LEU A 102 2.60 2.56 1.27
C LEU A 102 1.95 2.85 2.63
N LYS A 103 0.73 2.37 2.84
CA LYS A 103 0.01 2.51 4.11
C LYS A 103 -0.53 1.17 4.56
N ALA A 104 -0.37 0.83 5.83
CA ALA A 104 -0.97 -0.36 6.41
C ALA A 104 -1.42 -0.15 7.85
N VAL A 105 -2.47 -0.86 8.25
CA VAL A 105 -2.83 -1.03 9.66
C VAL A 105 -2.16 -2.29 10.19
N ILE A 106 -1.60 -2.21 11.39
CA ILE A 106 -1.05 -3.38 12.09
C ILE A 106 -2.23 -4.20 12.62
N THR A 107 -2.30 -5.45 12.19
CA THR A 107 -3.38 -6.38 12.51
C THR A 107 -2.82 -7.69 13.08
N PRO A 108 -3.65 -8.55 13.69
CA PRO A 108 -3.22 -9.89 14.08
C PRO A 108 -2.65 -10.74 12.93
N TYR A 109 -3.04 -10.45 11.68
CA TYR A 109 -2.63 -11.21 10.50
C TYR A 109 -1.24 -10.84 9.99
N ASN A 110 -0.82 -9.58 10.17
CA ASN A 110 0.45 -9.09 9.64
C ASN A 110 1.52 -8.84 10.71
N ARG A 111 1.18 -8.77 12.00
CA ARG A 111 2.17 -8.52 13.08
C ARG A 111 3.30 -9.54 13.17
N GLU A 112 3.10 -10.76 12.66
CA GLU A 112 4.14 -11.81 12.60
C GLU A 112 4.98 -11.75 11.32
N TRP A 113 4.59 -10.92 10.34
CA TRP A 113 5.36 -10.77 9.13
C TRP A 113 6.57 -9.88 9.36
N THR A 114 7.62 -10.13 8.59
CA THR A 114 8.74 -9.19 8.50
C THR A 114 8.28 -7.92 7.78
N LEU A 115 8.92 -6.80 8.10
CA LEU A 115 8.65 -5.53 7.43
C LEU A 115 8.86 -5.63 5.91
N ALA A 116 9.91 -6.32 5.47
CA ALA A 116 10.15 -6.57 4.04
C ALA A 116 9.00 -7.34 3.37
N LYS A 117 8.46 -8.37 4.03
CA LYS A 117 7.33 -9.12 3.49
C LYS A 117 6.10 -8.22 3.35
N LEU A 118 5.76 -7.43 4.37
CA LEU A 118 4.62 -6.52 4.29
C LEU A 118 4.80 -5.50 3.16
N PHE A 119 6.00 -4.91 3.01
CA PHE A 119 6.25 -3.98 1.92
C PHE A 119 6.09 -4.62 0.54
N SER A 120 6.56 -5.85 0.37
CA SER A 120 6.32 -6.61 -0.86
C SER A 120 4.83 -6.72 -1.15
N GLU A 121 4.02 -7.18 -0.18
CA GLU A 121 2.56 -7.33 -0.34
C GLU A 121 1.86 -6.00 -0.65
N LEU A 122 2.21 -4.92 0.05
CA LEU A 122 1.65 -3.59 -0.22
C LEU A 122 2.01 -3.07 -1.61
N GLN A 123 3.24 -3.31 -2.06
CA GLN A 123 3.66 -2.95 -3.42
C GLN A 123 2.89 -3.78 -4.46
N GLU A 124 2.62 -5.05 -4.19
CA GLU A 124 1.82 -5.91 -5.08
C GLU A 124 0.38 -5.40 -5.17
N GLU A 125 -0.25 -5.12 -4.04
CA GLU A 125 -1.59 -4.53 -3.96
C GLU A 125 -1.66 -3.18 -4.69
N HIS A 126 -0.65 -2.32 -4.49
CA HIS A 126 -0.58 -1.02 -5.17
C HIS A 126 -0.45 -1.19 -6.69
N ARG A 127 0.45 -2.05 -7.17
CA ARG A 127 0.58 -2.37 -8.61
C ARG A 127 -0.71 -2.93 -9.18
N PHE A 128 -1.38 -3.81 -8.44
CA PHE A 128 -2.64 -4.40 -8.84
C PHE A 128 -3.72 -3.32 -8.99
N PHE A 129 -3.85 -2.43 -8.01
CA PHE A 129 -4.78 -1.31 -8.07
C PHE A 129 -4.51 -0.39 -9.28
N LEU A 130 -3.25 -0.03 -9.52
CA LEU A 130 -2.87 0.79 -10.68
C LEU A 130 -3.21 0.11 -12.01
N ARG A 131 -3.00 -1.22 -12.12
CA ARG A 131 -3.38 -1.99 -13.31
C ARG A 131 -4.89 -1.99 -13.52
N ILE A 132 -5.69 -2.17 -12.47
CA ILE A 132 -7.15 -2.11 -12.55
C ILE A 132 -7.61 -0.71 -13.01
N GLN A 133 -7.03 0.36 -12.45
CA GLN A 133 -7.35 1.72 -12.89
C GLN A 133 -6.98 1.94 -14.36
N ARG A 134 -5.79 1.47 -14.77
CA ARG A 134 -5.33 1.58 -16.16
C ARG A 134 -6.24 0.80 -17.11
N LEU A 135 -6.60 -0.43 -16.78
CA LEU A 135 -7.50 -1.25 -17.56
C LEU A 135 -8.88 -0.59 -17.70
N THR A 136 -9.42 -0.04 -16.61
CA THR A 136 -10.69 0.71 -16.61
C THR A 136 -10.61 1.88 -17.60
N GLN A 137 -9.58 2.72 -17.45
CA GLN A 137 -9.36 3.88 -18.31
C GLN A 137 -9.25 3.49 -19.80
N LEU A 138 -8.49 2.46 -20.12
CA LEU A 138 -8.30 2.01 -21.50
C LEU A 138 -9.56 1.38 -22.09
N THR A 139 -10.32 0.64 -21.29
CA THR A 139 -11.60 0.05 -21.70
C THR A 139 -12.58 1.15 -22.08
N GLU A 140 -12.73 2.18 -21.24
CA GLU A 140 -13.60 3.34 -21.52
C GLU A 140 -13.15 4.11 -22.76
N GLN A 141 -11.84 4.33 -22.93
CA GLN A 141 -11.31 4.97 -24.13
C GLN A 141 -11.55 4.16 -25.40
N ALA A 142 -11.39 2.84 -25.33
CA ALA A 142 -11.65 1.93 -26.44
C ALA A 142 -13.13 1.91 -26.82
N GLU A 143 -14.03 1.80 -25.85
CA GLU A 143 -15.49 1.87 -26.08
C GLU A 143 -15.91 3.17 -26.76
N ALA A 144 -15.33 4.31 -26.35
CA ALA A 144 -15.64 5.62 -26.91
C ALA A 144 -15.11 5.84 -28.34
N ARG A 145 -14.14 5.03 -28.80
CA ARG A 145 -13.46 5.19 -30.10
C ARG A 145 -13.70 4.03 -31.06
N ALA A 146 -14.45 3.02 -30.66
CA ALA A 146 -14.63 1.76 -31.40
C ALA A 146 -15.54 1.86 -32.65
N ASP A 147 -15.73 3.05 -33.24
CA ASP A 147 -16.60 3.24 -34.40
C ASP A 147 -16.06 2.48 -35.64
N GLY A 148 -16.59 1.27 -35.85
CA GLY A 148 -16.24 0.39 -36.96
C GLY A 148 -15.01 -0.51 -36.73
N ASP A 149 -14.24 -0.29 -35.66
CA ASP A 149 -13.06 -1.10 -35.34
C ASP A 149 -13.45 -2.35 -34.53
N THR A 150 -13.39 -3.52 -35.20
CA THR A 150 -13.72 -4.80 -34.58
C THR A 150 -12.70 -5.28 -33.56
N GLU A 151 -11.42 -4.97 -33.74
CA GLU A 151 -10.35 -5.39 -32.83
C GLU A 151 -10.42 -4.58 -31.54
N LEU A 152 -10.57 -3.26 -31.65
CA LEU A 152 -10.72 -2.37 -30.51
C LEU A 152 -11.98 -2.69 -29.72
N ARG A 153 -13.09 -2.99 -30.40
CA ARG A 153 -14.34 -3.42 -29.75
C ARG A 153 -14.17 -4.75 -29.02
N ALA A 154 -13.46 -5.71 -29.61
CA ALA A 154 -13.19 -7.00 -28.95
C ALA A 154 -12.31 -6.83 -27.71
N ALA A 155 -11.26 -6.01 -27.80
CA ALA A 155 -10.39 -5.69 -26.67
C ALA A 155 -11.14 -4.99 -25.52
N ALA A 156 -12.04 -4.04 -25.86
CA ALA A 156 -12.90 -3.38 -24.88
C ALA A 156 -13.83 -4.36 -24.16
N LEU A 157 -14.48 -5.27 -24.90
CA LEU A 157 -15.35 -6.30 -24.31
C LEU A 157 -14.58 -7.21 -23.34
N GLU A 158 -13.35 -7.59 -23.69
CA GLU A 158 -12.52 -8.40 -22.81
C GLU A 158 -12.09 -7.64 -21.55
N GLY A 159 -11.68 -6.37 -21.69
CA GLY A 159 -11.40 -5.50 -20.54
C GLY A 159 -12.60 -5.38 -19.60
N ARG A 160 -13.81 -5.16 -20.16
CA ARG A 160 -15.06 -5.11 -19.40
C ARG A 160 -15.36 -6.42 -18.68
N ARG A 161 -15.13 -7.57 -19.34
CA ARG A 161 -15.32 -8.91 -18.76
C ARG A 161 -14.40 -9.14 -17.56
N ILE A 162 -13.13 -8.74 -17.68
CA ILE A 162 -12.15 -8.88 -16.59
C ILE A 162 -12.54 -8.00 -15.40
N LEU A 163 -12.94 -6.75 -15.64
CA LEU A 163 -13.36 -5.81 -14.59
C LEU A 163 -14.66 -6.24 -13.89
N ALA A 164 -15.53 -6.99 -14.56
CA ALA A 164 -16.79 -7.49 -14.02
C ALA A 164 -16.67 -8.85 -13.30
N ALA A 165 -15.46 -9.42 -13.19
CA ALA A 165 -15.26 -10.72 -12.56
C ALA A 165 -15.44 -10.65 -11.03
N ASP A 166 -16.13 -11.64 -10.45
CA ASP A 166 -16.33 -11.74 -8.98
C ASP A 166 -15.03 -11.99 -8.22
N LYS A 167 -14.05 -12.60 -8.87
CA LYS A 167 -12.72 -12.88 -8.30
C LYS A 167 -11.72 -11.88 -8.86
N ALA A 168 -10.79 -11.46 -8.00
CA ALA A 168 -9.66 -10.65 -8.41
C ALA A 168 -8.93 -11.35 -9.59
N PRO A 169 -8.79 -10.69 -10.75
CA PRO A 169 -8.12 -11.28 -11.89
C PRO A 169 -6.64 -11.55 -11.61
N GLU A 170 -6.09 -12.56 -12.26
CA GLU A 170 -4.66 -12.87 -12.11
C GLU A 170 -3.80 -11.72 -12.69
N PRO A 171 -2.61 -11.45 -12.11
CA PRO A 171 -1.75 -10.36 -12.55
C PRO A 171 -1.41 -10.39 -14.05
N LEU A 172 -1.18 -11.59 -14.60
CA LEU A 172 -0.86 -11.75 -16.02
C LEU A 172 -2.07 -11.49 -16.92
N THR A 173 -3.28 -11.87 -16.48
CA THR A 173 -4.53 -11.56 -17.19
C THR A 173 -4.72 -10.06 -17.31
N LEU A 174 -4.50 -9.31 -16.22
CA LEU A 174 -4.57 -7.85 -16.24
C LEU A 174 -3.53 -7.25 -17.19
N GLN A 175 -2.28 -7.70 -17.10
CA GLN A 175 -1.19 -7.20 -17.92
C GLN A 175 -1.49 -7.39 -19.43
N ASN A 176 -1.89 -8.60 -19.82
CA ASN A 176 -2.20 -8.92 -21.22
C ASN A 176 -3.38 -8.09 -21.76
N ALA A 177 -4.42 -7.87 -20.95
CA ALA A 177 -5.57 -7.07 -21.35
C ALA A 177 -5.21 -5.58 -21.54
N ILE A 178 -4.39 -5.04 -20.63
CA ILE A 178 -3.87 -3.67 -20.75
C ILE A 178 -3.04 -3.54 -22.04
N GLU A 179 -2.08 -4.42 -22.26
CA GLU A 179 -1.23 -4.39 -23.46
C GLU A 179 -2.04 -4.54 -24.75
N GLY A 180 -3.06 -5.41 -24.76
CA GLY A 180 -3.95 -5.59 -25.89
C GLY A 180 -4.73 -4.32 -26.23
N LEU A 181 -5.29 -3.65 -25.22
CA LEU A 181 -6.00 -2.38 -25.39
C LEU A 181 -5.07 -1.25 -25.83
N GLU A 182 -3.87 -1.13 -25.25
CA GLU A 182 -2.88 -0.13 -25.65
C GLU A 182 -2.44 -0.34 -27.10
N ALA A 183 -2.20 -1.59 -27.50
CA ALA A 183 -1.84 -1.92 -28.87
C ALA A 183 -2.98 -1.59 -29.85
N ALA A 184 -4.23 -1.91 -29.51
CA ALA A 184 -5.40 -1.59 -30.35
C ALA A 184 -5.60 -0.07 -30.49
N LEU A 185 -5.55 0.67 -29.38
CA LEU A 185 -5.70 2.12 -29.36
C LEU A 185 -4.58 2.86 -30.11
N SER A 186 -3.38 2.29 -30.17
CA SER A 186 -2.23 2.89 -30.87
C SER A 186 -2.29 2.74 -32.40
N ARG A 187 -3.23 1.93 -32.92
CA ARG A 187 -3.41 1.70 -34.37
C ARG A 187 -4.47 2.61 -35.01
N LEU A 188 -5.23 3.35 -34.20
CA LEU A 188 -6.17 4.39 -34.63
C LEU A 188 -5.43 5.64 -35.11
#